data_AF-A0A0C1NB38-F1
#
_entry.id   AF-A0A0C1NB38-F1
#
_cell.length_a   1.000
_cell.length_b   1.000
_cell.length_c   1.000
_cell.angle_alpha   90.00
_cell.angle_beta   90.00
_cell.angle_gamma   90.00
#
_symmetry.space_group_name_H-M   'P 1'
#
loop_
_entity.id
_entity.type
_entity.pdbx_description
1 polymer ?
#
loop_
_entity_poly.entity_id
_entity_poly.type
_entity_poly.pdbx_seq_one_letter_code
_entity_poly.pdbx_strand_id
1 'polypeptide(L)'
;MQKLIATGLIALNIFLSPTMTVRAQEVRKQDCTAAIANAQKRIETGRSVEVIVRSSEISQEYPDHPADRLYQYKLLLQGNASESIMNSPQFMKLIAEPIINNCNTVGLVTFAVYQSGWNLSIGLMPEGKIDFFECLDHEGATEKLKWGQEYCSL
;
A
#
# COMPACT_ATOMS: atom_id res chain seq x y z
N MET A 1 -41.77 -67.15 -37.23
CA MET A 1 -41.63 -66.54 -35.89
C MET A 1 -40.73 -65.32 -36.01
N GLN A 2 -41.28 -64.14 -35.77
CA GLN A 2 -40.59 -62.85 -35.77
C GLN A 2 -39.54 -62.78 -34.65
N LYS A 3 -38.39 -62.16 -34.90
CA LYS A 3 -37.63 -61.44 -33.88
C LYS A 3 -37.09 -60.14 -34.47
N LEU A 4 -37.73 -59.04 -34.06
CA LEU A 4 -37.21 -57.69 -34.12
C LEU A 4 -36.01 -57.60 -33.16
N ILE A 5 -34.88 -57.05 -33.61
CA ILE A 5 -33.90 -56.44 -32.70
C ILE A 5 -33.59 -55.06 -33.26
N ALA A 6 -34.11 -54.05 -32.57
CA ALA A 6 -33.76 -52.65 -32.75
C ALA A 6 -32.61 -52.27 -31.82
N THR A 7 -32.04 -51.09 -32.09
CA THR A 7 -31.13 -50.26 -31.25
C THR A 7 -29.65 -50.68 -31.20
N GLY A 8 -28.68 -49.79 -31.32
CA GLY A 8 -28.72 -48.33 -31.39
C GLY A 8 -27.40 -47.72 -31.88
N LEU A 9 -27.47 -46.50 -32.41
CA LEU A 9 -26.31 -45.67 -32.73
C LEU A 9 -25.68 -45.15 -31.44
N ILE A 10 -24.40 -45.44 -31.23
CA ILE A 10 -23.57 -44.78 -30.22
C ILE A 10 -23.10 -43.44 -30.83
N ALA A 11 -23.73 -42.34 -30.44
CA ALA A 11 -23.21 -41.00 -30.72
C ALA A 11 -22.02 -40.74 -29.78
N LEU A 12 -20.81 -40.65 -30.36
CA LEU A 12 -19.58 -40.34 -29.64
C LEU A 12 -19.55 -38.83 -29.34
N ASN A 13 -19.95 -38.43 -28.13
CA ASN A 13 -19.83 -37.04 -27.69
C ASN A 13 -18.37 -36.71 -27.36
N ILE A 14 -17.85 -35.73 -28.07
CA ILE A 14 -16.49 -35.19 -27.99
C ILE A 14 -16.38 -34.33 -26.73
N PHE A 15 -15.59 -34.75 -25.74
CA PHE A 15 -15.11 -33.86 -24.68
C PHE A 15 -13.76 -33.27 -25.10
N LEU A 16 -13.80 -32.23 -25.93
CA LEU A 16 -12.69 -31.30 -26.10
C LEU A 16 -12.62 -30.44 -24.83
N SER A 17 -11.83 -30.89 -23.86
CA SER A 17 -11.50 -30.07 -22.69
C SER A 17 -10.75 -28.82 -23.16
N PRO A 18 -11.22 -27.60 -22.85
CA PRO A 18 -10.41 -26.41 -23.08
C PRO A 18 -9.20 -26.51 -22.15
N THR A 19 -8.00 -26.64 -22.72
CA THR A 19 -6.77 -26.39 -21.99
C THR A 19 -6.79 -24.93 -21.57
N MET A 20 -7.18 -24.65 -20.33
CA MET A 20 -6.99 -23.33 -19.74
C MET A 20 -5.48 -23.09 -19.71
N THR A 21 -5.00 -22.28 -20.64
CA THR A 21 -3.65 -21.73 -20.53
C THR A 21 -3.74 -20.77 -19.35
N VAL A 22 -3.28 -21.22 -18.18
CA VAL A 22 -2.98 -20.31 -17.07
C VAL A 22 -1.85 -19.44 -17.59
N ARG A 23 -2.21 -18.27 -18.15
CA ARG A 23 -1.24 -17.18 -18.27
C ARG A 23 -0.89 -16.84 -16.83
N ALA A 24 0.32 -17.19 -16.40
CA ALA A 24 0.94 -16.48 -15.29
C ALA A 24 0.82 -15.00 -15.65
N GLN A 25 -0.11 -14.29 -15.03
CA GLN A 25 -0.06 -12.83 -15.03
C GLN A 25 1.31 -12.55 -14.44
N GLU A 26 2.23 -12.04 -15.26
CA GLU A 26 3.36 -11.30 -14.71
C GLU A 26 2.75 -10.37 -13.68
N VAL A 27 3.11 -10.56 -12.41
CA VAL A 27 2.72 -9.67 -11.32
C VAL A 27 3.24 -8.31 -11.77
N ARG A 28 2.36 -7.51 -12.38
CA ARG A 28 2.68 -6.16 -12.79
C ARG A 28 3.17 -5.51 -11.51
N LYS A 29 4.46 -5.21 -11.44
CA LYS A 29 5.04 -4.35 -10.42
C LYS A 29 4.21 -3.08 -10.48
N GLN A 30 3.26 -2.94 -9.56
CA GLN A 30 2.19 -1.97 -9.74
C GLN A 30 2.82 -0.58 -9.60
N ASP A 31 2.76 0.18 -10.69
CA ASP A 31 3.43 1.46 -10.78
C ASP A 31 2.69 2.49 -9.91
N CYS A 32 3.35 2.92 -8.84
CA CYS A 32 2.84 3.92 -7.91
C CYS A 32 3.01 5.36 -8.40
N THR A 33 3.69 5.58 -9.53
CA THR A 33 4.09 6.90 -10.02
C THR A 33 2.92 7.88 -10.06
N ALA A 34 1.75 7.45 -10.56
CA ALA A 34 0.58 8.34 -10.64
C ALA A 34 0.02 8.74 -9.26
N ALA A 35 -0.05 7.80 -8.31
CA ALA A 35 -0.55 8.08 -6.97
C ALA A 35 0.40 9.03 -6.21
N ILE A 36 1.71 8.80 -6.33
CA ILE A 36 2.76 9.62 -5.73
C ILE A 36 2.80 11.03 -6.35
N ALA A 37 2.77 11.14 -7.68
CA ALA A 37 2.76 12.43 -8.36
C ALA A 37 1.52 13.26 -7.99
N ASN A 38 0.35 12.61 -7.87
CA ASN A 38 -0.86 13.27 -7.41
C ASN A 38 -0.75 13.72 -5.94
N ALA A 39 -0.13 12.93 -5.08
CA ALA A 39 0.11 13.30 -3.69
C ALA A 39 1.02 14.54 -3.59
N GLN A 40 2.17 14.54 -4.28
CA GLN A 40 3.07 15.70 -4.36
C GLN A 40 2.32 16.94 -4.83
N LYS A 41 1.62 16.85 -5.98
CA LYS A 41 0.84 17.96 -6.53
C LYS A 41 -0.19 18.50 -5.55
N ARG A 42 -0.93 17.64 -4.84
CA ARG A 42 -1.96 18.07 -3.88
C ARG A 42 -1.36 18.77 -2.67
N ILE A 43 -0.17 18.37 -2.23
CA ILE A 43 0.57 19.03 -1.15
C ILE A 43 1.09 20.41 -1.62
N GLU A 44 1.72 20.47 -2.79
CA GLU A 44 2.43 21.66 -3.28
C GLU A 44 1.50 22.74 -3.85
N THR A 45 0.36 22.35 -4.43
CA THR A 45 -0.53 23.30 -5.12
C THR A 45 -1.02 24.41 -4.19
N GLY A 46 -0.68 25.65 -4.52
CA GLY A 46 -1.08 26.85 -3.78
C GLY A 46 -0.37 27.03 -2.44
N ARG A 47 0.72 26.29 -2.18
CA ARG A 47 1.49 26.34 -0.93
C ARG A 47 2.97 26.55 -1.20
N SER A 48 3.66 27.18 -0.25
CA SER A 48 5.12 27.31 -0.27
C SER A 48 5.75 26.09 0.40
N VAL A 49 5.76 24.96 -0.32
CA VAL A 49 6.36 23.68 0.09
C VAL A 49 6.75 22.88 -1.15
N GLU A 50 7.85 22.16 -1.05
CA GLU A 50 8.30 21.13 -1.99
C GLU A 50 8.24 19.76 -1.30
N VAL A 51 7.89 18.71 -2.04
CA VAL A 51 7.84 17.34 -1.52
C VAL A 51 8.94 16.49 -2.15
N ILE A 52 9.93 16.12 -1.34
CA ILE A 52 10.94 15.12 -1.72
C ILE A 52 10.42 13.73 -1.34
N VAL A 53 10.29 12.86 -2.34
CA VAL A 53 9.78 11.49 -2.14
C VAL A 53 10.94 10.51 -2.01
N ARG A 54 10.86 9.62 -1.01
CA ARG A 54 11.75 8.46 -0.87
C ARG A 54 10.93 7.20 -0.70
N SER A 55 11.44 6.08 -1.19
CA SER A 55 10.83 4.76 -1.00
C SER A 55 11.85 3.79 -0.40
N SER A 56 11.40 2.90 0.47
CA SER A 56 12.20 1.81 1.03
C SER A 56 11.31 0.61 1.37
N GLU A 57 11.93 -0.55 1.53
CA GLU A 57 11.26 -1.74 2.08
C GLU A 57 11.13 -1.61 3.60
N ILE A 58 10.03 -2.14 4.16
CA ILE A 58 9.70 -2.01 5.59
C ILE A 58 10.03 -3.26 6.42
N SER A 59 10.37 -4.38 5.79
CA SER A 59 10.50 -5.70 6.44
C SER A 59 11.56 -5.78 7.54
N GLN A 60 12.56 -4.90 7.52
CA GLN A 60 13.56 -4.85 8.60
C GLN A 60 13.01 -4.17 9.87
N GLU A 61 12.20 -3.13 9.69
CA GLU A 61 11.63 -2.29 10.74
C GLU A 61 10.38 -2.94 11.36
N TYR A 62 9.50 -3.48 10.51
CA TYR A 62 8.23 -4.11 10.90
C TYR A 62 8.14 -5.55 10.38
N PRO A 63 8.67 -6.56 11.09
CA PRO A 63 8.60 -7.95 10.64
C PRO A 63 7.17 -8.49 10.48
N ASP A 64 6.19 -7.87 11.14
CA ASP A 64 4.77 -8.23 11.15
C ASP A 64 3.93 -7.36 10.19
N HIS A 65 4.55 -6.64 9.24
CA HIS A 65 3.82 -5.91 8.21
C HIS A 65 2.91 -6.83 7.37
N PRO A 66 1.87 -6.28 6.69
CA PRO A 66 1.04 -7.09 5.80
C PRO A 66 1.88 -7.67 4.64
N ALA A 67 1.72 -8.97 4.36
CA ALA A 67 2.64 -9.73 3.50
C ALA A 67 2.84 -9.13 2.09
N ASP A 68 1.78 -8.60 1.48
CA ASP A 68 1.83 -8.03 0.13
C ASP A 68 2.21 -6.55 0.10
N ARG A 69 2.47 -5.93 1.26
CA ARG A 69 2.58 -4.47 1.45
C ARG A 69 4.00 -4.08 1.88
N LEU A 70 4.99 -4.45 1.08
CA LEU A 70 6.41 -4.41 1.46
C LEU A 70 7.06 -3.02 1.51
N TYR A 71 6.43 -1.99 0.92
CA TYR A 71 7.06 -0.69 0.72
C TYR A 71 6.45 0.41 1.57
N GLN A 72 7.30 1.35 1.97
CA GLN A 72 6.91 2.66 2.46
C GLN A 72 7.27 3.76 1.47
N TYR A 73 6.51 4.85 1.52
CA TYR A 73 6.90 6.14 0.93
C TYR A 73 7.05 7.20 2.02
N LYS A 74 8.21 7.87 2.08
CA LYS A 74 8.43 9.06 2.90
C LYS A 74 8.23 10.30 2.03
N LEU A 75 7.32 11.18 2.44
CA LEU A 75 7.02 12.48 1.85
C LEU A 75 7.70 13.56 2.72
N LEU A 76 8.90 13.98 2.32
CA LEU A 76 9.68 14.97 3.05
C LEU A 76 9.27 16.37 2.61
N LEU A 77 8.70 17.14 3.54
CA LEU A 77 8.16 18.47 3.32
C LEU A 77 9.26 19.52 3.55
N GLN A 78 9.57 20.29 2.52
CA GLN A 78 10.55 21.37 2.58
C GLN A 78 9.89 22.71 2.25
N GLY A 79 9.78 23.62 3.23
CA GLY A 79 9.26 24.97 3.03
C GLY A 79 8.31 25.45 4.12
N ASN A 80 7.86 26.70 4.00
CA ASN A 80 7.10 27.42 5.04
C ASN A 80 5.75 26.79 5.39
N ALA A 81 5.12 26.07 4.44
CA ALA A 81 3.83 25.44 4.70
C ALA A 81 3.94 24.06 5.39
N SER A 82 5.15 23.53 5.61
CA SER A 82 5.36 22.17 6.16
C SER A 82 4.66 21.98 7.52
N GLU A 83 4.82 22.92 8.44
CA GLU A 83 4.21 22.86 9.78
C GLU A 83 2.67 22.84 9.71
N SER A 84 2.07 23.67 8.84
CA SER A 84 0.60 23.66 8.66
C SER A 84 0.07 22.33 8.12
N ILE A 85 0.86 21.63 7.30
CA ILE A 85 0.52 20.31 6.77
C ILE A 85 0.64 19.27 7.87
N MET A 86 1.75 19.28 8.61
CA MET A 86 1.99 18.35 9.72
C MET A 86 0.96 18.50 10.84
N ASN A 87 0.43 19.71 11.06
CA ASN A 87 -0.66 19.98 12.00
C ASN A 87 -2.07 19.66 11.45
N SER A 88 -2.20 19.03 10.27
CA SER A 88 -3.48 18.68 9.66
C SER A 88 -3.62 17.16 9.44
N PRO A 89 -4.00 16.39 10.48
CA PRO A 89 -4.17 14.94 10.38
C PRO A 89 -5.14 14.51 9.27
N GLN A 90 -6.23 15.26 9.07
CA GLN A 90 -7.22 14.98 8.05
C GLN A 90 -6.64 15.16 6.64
N PHE A 91 -5.81 16.18 6.44
CA PHE A 91 -5.15 16.40 5.15
C PHE A 91 -4.13 15.30 4.86
N MET A 92 -3.32 14.91 5.84
CA MET A 92 -2.38 13.79 5.68
C MET A 92 -3.09 12.47 5.33
N LYS A 93 -4.21 12.15 6.00
CA LYS A 93 -5.04 10.98 5.63
C LYS A 93 -5.55 11.05 4.20
N LEU A 94 -6.10 12.20 3.78
CA LEU A 94 -6.59 12.42 2.41
C LEU A 94 -5.50 12.26 1.34
N ILE A 95 -4.22 12.40 1.69
CA ILE A 95 -3.07 12.16 0.82
C ILE A 95 -2.61 10.69 0.87
N ALA A 96 -2.53 10.10 2.07
CA ALA A 96 -2.05 8.72 2.26
C ALA A 96 -3.02 7.67 1.73
N GLU A 97 -4.32 7.85 1.92
CA GLU A 97 -5.35 6.88 1.52
C GLU A 97 -5.29 6.51 0.03
N PRO A 98 -5.24 7.46 -0.94
CA PRO A 98 -5.07 7.11 -2.34
C PRO A 98 -3.76 6.41 -2.67
N ILE A 99 -2.66 6.71 -1.96
CA ILE A 99 -1.38 6.02 -2.17
C ILE A 99 -1.54 4.56 -1.76
N ILE A 100 -1.99 4.30 -0.53
CA ILE A 100 -2.12 2.94 0.00
C ILE A 100 -3.18 2.14 -0.79
N ASN A 101 -4.33 2.73 -1.12
CA ASN A 101 -5.39 2.00 -1.82
C ASN A 101 -5.04 1.67 -3.27
N ASN A 102 -4.35 2.57 -3.99
CA ASN A 102 -4.05 2.37 -5.41
C ASN A 102 -2.72 1.63 -5.65
N CYS A 103 -1.85 1.57 -4.64
CA CYS A 103 -0.59 0.85 -4.66
C CYS A 103 -0.63 -0.36 -3.73
N ASN A 104 -0.99 -1.52 -4.28
CA ASN A 104 -1.13 -2.74 -3.49
C ASN A 104 0.17 -3.23 -2.82
N THR A 105 1.32 -2.70 -3.23
CA THR A 105 2.63 -3.00 -2.63
C THR A 105 3.02 -2.05 -1.50
N VAL A 106 2.25 -0.98 -1.25
CA VAL A 106 2.55 0.05 -0.25
C VAL A 106 1.72 -0.20 1.00
N GLY A 107 2.40 -0.33 2.13
CA GLY A 107 1.77 -0.47 3.45
C GLY A 107 1.79 0.80 4.28
N LEU A 108 2.72 1.72 4.00
CA LEU A 108 3.05 2.85 4.88
C LEU A 108 3.35 4.12 4.09
N VAL A 109 2.83 5.25 4.56
CA VAL A 109 3.19 6.58 4.09
C VAL A 109 3.60 7.42 5.31
N THR A 110 4.82 7.92 5.32
CA THR A 110 5.33 8.79 6.38
C THR A 110 5.44 10.22 5.86
N PHE A 111 4.83 11.16 6.57
CA PHE A 111 5.05 12.60 6.37
C PHE A 111 6.15 13.02 7.31
N ALA A 112 7.12 13.79 6.84
CA ALA A 112 8.17 14.32 7.69
C ALA A 112 8.60 15.71 7.25
N VAL A 113 8.99 16.58 8.17
CA VAL A 113 9.64 17.84 7.81
C VAL A 113 11.09 17.58 7.44
N TYR A 114 11.51 18.10 6.29
CA TYR A 114 12.87 17.88 5.77
C TYR A 114 13.92 18.42 6.76
N GLN A 115 14.93 17.60 7.04
CA GLN A 115 16.01 17.90 8.00
C GLN A 115 15.54 18.15 9.45
N SER A 116 14.42 17.56 9.87
CA SER A 116 14.00 17.56 11.26
C SER A 116 13.72 16.14 11.78
N GLY A 117 13.42 16.05 13.08
CA GLY A 117 12.88 14.82 13.69
C GLY A 117 11.40 14.61 13.42
N TRP A 118 10.64 15.67 13.10
CA TRP A 118 9.18 15.64 13.05
C TRP A 118 8.66 14.77 11.91
N ASN A 119 8.05 13.64 12.27
CA ASN A 119 7.41 12.72 11.35
C ASN A 119 6.15 12.09 11.94
N LEU A 120 5.24 11.70 11.05
CA LEU A 120 3.99 11.02 11.37
C LEU A 120 3.71 9.98 10.29
N SER A 121 3.42 8.74 10.68
CA SER A 121 3.16 7.67 9.73
C SER A 121 1.71 7.23 9.70
N ILE A 122 1.21 6.94 8.49
CA ILE A 122 -0.12 6.41 8.22
C ILE A 122 0.06 5.11 7.46
N GLY A 123 -0.58 4.03 7.90
CA GLY A 123 -0.49 2.75 7.21
C GLY A 123 -1.76 1.92 7.22
N LEU A 124 -1.68 0.79 6.52
CA LEU A 124 -2.76 -0.17 6.38
C LEU A 124 -2.82 -1.10 7.59
N MET A 125 -3.70 -0.79 8.54
CA MET A 125 -3.95 -1.56 9.75
C MET A 125 -4.67 -2.88 9.46
N PRO A 126 -4.74 -3.80 10.46
CA PRO A 126 -5.63 -4.95 10.39
C PRO A 126 -7.06 -4.56 9.98
N GLU A 127 -7.76 -5.47 9.32
CA GLU A 127 -9.12 -5.25 8.77
C GLU A 127 -9.18 -4.23 7.63
N GLY A 128 -8.04 -3.74 7.13
CA GLY A 128 -7.97 -2.84 5.98
C GLY A 128 -8.20 -1.37 6.33
N LYS A 129 -8.24 -1.02 7.62
CA LYS A 129 -8.35 0.38 8.06
C LYS A 129 -7.05 1.13 7.74
N ILE A 130 -7.15 2.34 7.18
CA ILE A 130 -5.99 3.22 6.99
C ILE A 130 -5.98 4.25 8.12
N ASP A 131 -4.95 4.23 8.96
CA ASP A 131 -4.87 5.09 10.14
C ASP A 131 -3.44 5.47 10.50
N PHE A 132 -3.30 6.45 11.40
CA PHE A 132 -2.02 6.81 11.99
C PHE A 132 -1.46 5.67 12.81
N PHE A 133 -0.14 5.54 12.78
CA PHE A 133 0.59 4.67 13.68
C PHE A 133 0.51 5.24 15.11
N GLU A 134 0.46 4.35 16.08
CA GLU A 134 0.49 4.67 17.49
C GLU A 134 1.88 5.19 17.87
N CYS A 135 1.91 6.39 18.43
CA CYS A 135 3.12 7.05 18.91
C CYS A 135 3.50 6.48 20.28
N LEU A 136 4.68 5.85 20.37
CA LEU A 136 5.22 5.30 21.61
C LEU A 136 6.40 6.14 22.11
N ASP A 137 6.47 6.32 23.42
CA ASP A 137 7.65 6.90 24.06
C ASP A 137 8.86 5.96 23.92
N HIS A 138 10.05 6.54 23.74
CA HIS A 138 11.27 5.80 23.43
C HIS A 138 11.93 5.10 24.65
N GLU A 139 11.25 5.04 25.80
CA GLU A 139 11.87 4.57 27.04
C GLU A 139 12.16 3.06 27.00
N GLY A 140 13.46 2.72 26.86
CA GLY A 140 13.96 1.36 27.06
C GLY A 140 13.69 0.37 25.92
N ALA A 141 13.40 0.87 24.71
CA ALA A 141 13.08 0.02 23.58
C ALA A 141 14.23 -0.92 23.17
N THR A 142 14.08 -2.19 23.52
CA THR A 142 14.94 -3.30 23.07
C THR A 142 14.24 -4.19 22.06
N GLU A 143 12.92 -4.03 21.91
CA GLU A 143 12.08 -4.79 20.99
C GLU A 143 11.79 -3.99 19.71
N LYS A 144 11.63 -4.71 18.60
CA LYS A 144 11.18 -4.10 17.33
C LYS A 144 9.74 -3.62 17.47
N LEU A 145 9.43 -2.49 16.82
CA LEU A 145 8.06 -1.98 16.73
C LEU A 145 7.15 -3.01 16.05
N LYS A 146 5.92 -3.14 16.55
CA LYS A 146 4.86 -3.87 15.85
C LYS A 146 4.27 -2.99 14.77
N TRP A 147 3.67 -3.63 13.77
CA TRP A 147 2.95 -2.92 12.73
C TRP A 147 1.87 -2.03 13.32
N GLY A 148 1.86 -0.76 12.90
CA GLY A 148 0.96 0.24 13.45
C GLY A 148 1.52 0.99 14.66
N GLN A 149 2.80 0.83 15.00
CA GLN A 149 3.49 1.58 16.06
C GLN A 149 4.67 2.37 15.49
N GLU A 150 4.92 3.57 16.00
CA GLU A 150 6.11 4.36 15.70
C GLU A 150 6.65 5.01 16.99
N TYR A 151 7.92 5.39 17.01
CA TYR A 151 8.40 6.22 18.13
C TYR A 151 7.97 7.66 17.94
N CYS A 152 7.55 8.27 19.03
CA CYS A 152 7.23 9.68 19.04
C CYS A 152 8.42 10.52 18.60
N SER A 153 8.14 11.44 17.69
CA SER A 153 9.10 12.40 17.17
C SER A 153 8.64 13.82 17.47
N LEU A 154 9.61 14.72 17.63
CA LEU A 154 9.42 16.11 18.07
C LEU A 154 8.53 16.93 17.13
#